data_AF-A0A8T3WSD1-F1
#
_entry.id   AF-A0A8T3WSD1-F1
#
_cell.length_a   1.000
_cell.length_b   1.000
_cell.length_c   1.000
_cell.angle_alpha   90.00
_cell.angle_beta   90.00
_cell.angle_gamma   90.00
#
_symmetry.space_group_name_H-M   'P 1'
#
loop_
_entity.id
_entity.type
_entity.pdbx_description
1 polymer ?
#
loop_
_entity_poly.entity_id
_entity_poly.type
_entity_poly.pdbx_seq_one_letter_code
_entity_poly.pdbx_strand_id
1 'polypeptide(L)'
;MPEENQNQALTLESIVGEMKNISGLSYVLNSYDLAKDPSEQAGLLDTATRILSNAQPGTPLYEQTLGQLEGDRGSAYLKLDTSRSARLGIIEETYKANKDKILETILDKFNKDLEGAKDKNDAVKKVSYAFQQLFVIPEISQDEANRYATESLRERTKMPIMTRQVYGNPNEMRDLRYRMAVSEFVKEEKGKDEKLSYCVDKEKLAKLIENPVAGSILYTAEKPKEQRRAA
;
A
#
# COMPACT_ATOMS: atom_id res chain seq x y z
N MET A 1 4.49 50.29 -5.89
CA MET A 1 4.41 49.01 -6.62
C MET A 1 4.03 47.95 -5.60
N PRO A 2 2.87 47.30 -5.68
CA PRO A 2 2.64 46.12 -4.88
C PRO A 2 3.26 44.92 -5.60
N GLU A 3 4.13 44.20 -4.90
CA GLU A 3 4.62 42.89 -5.30
C GLU A 3 3.43 41.93 -5.33
N GLU A 4 3.00 41.53 -6.53
CA GLU A 4 2.19 40.34 -6.72
C GLU A 4 3.04 39.14 -6.29
N ASN A 5 2.95 38.78 -5.01
CA ASN A 5 3.38 37.48 -4.54
C ASN A 5 2.40 36.48 -5.16
N GLN A 6 2.73 36.01 -6.38
CA GLN A 6 2.00 34.95 -7.06
C GLN A 6 2.07 33.70 -6.20
N ASN A 7 1.06 33.53 -5.36
CA ASN A 7 0.72 32.27 -4.73
C ASN A 7 0.23 31.36 -5.88
N GLN A 8 1.15 30.84 -6.69
CA GLN A 8 0.81 29.88 -7.74
C GLN A 8 0.17 28.69 -7.05
N ALA A 9 -1.15 28.54 -7.26
CA ALA A 9 -1.87 27.38 -6.79
C ALA A 9 -1.17 26.13 -7.36
N LEU A 10 -0.60 25.32 -6.49
CA LEU A 10 -0.01 24.04 -6.84
C LEU A 10 -1.06 23.23 -7.62
N THR A 11 -0.68 22.70 -8.79
CA THR A 11 -1.53 21.83 -9.62
C THR A 11 -1.43 20.38 -9.15
N LEU A 12 -2.31 19.49 -9.65
CA LEU A 12 -2.18 18.06 -9.37
C LEU A 12 -0.80 17.55 -9.77
N GLU A 13 -0.30 17.93 -10.95
CA GLU A 13 1.01 17.54 -11.46
C GLU A 13 2.15 17.95 -10.51
N SER A 14 2.03 19.12 -9.88
CA SER A 14 3.04 19.61 -8.93
C SER A 14 3.10 18.80 -7.62
N ILE A 15 2.01 18.13 -7.23
CA ILE A 15 1.99 17.33 -5.99
C ILE A 15 2.23 15.84 -6.23
N VAL A 16 2.21 15.35 -7.47
CA VAL A 16 2.47 13.92 -7.77
C VAL A 16 3.83 13.47 -7.25
N GLY A 17 4.86 14.30 -7.39
CA GLY A 17 6.21 14.01 -6.86
C GLY A 17 6.20 13.85 -5.34
N GLU A 18 5.47 14.72 -4.65
CA GLU A 18 5.31 14.67 -3.21
C GLU A 18 4.47 13.47 -2.75
N MET A 19 3.39 13.13 -3.46
CA MET A 19 2.61 11.92 -3.22
C MET A 19 3.48 10.66 -3.35
N LYS A 20 4.39 10.62 -4.33
CA LYS A 20 5.36 9.52 -4.49
C LYS A 20 6.32 9.44 -3.31
N ASN A 21 6.81 10.58 -2.83
CA ASN A 21 7.68 10.64 -1.65
C ASN A 21 6.93 10.20 -0.37
N ILE A 22 5.68 10.62 -0.20
CA ILE A 22 4.82 10.20 0.93
C ILE A 22 4.57 8.68 0.91
N SER A 23 4.27 8.13 -0.27
CA SER A 23 4.12 6.67 -0.45
C SER A 23 5.43 5.95 -0.13
N GLY A 24 6.57 6.41 -0.64
CA GLY A 24 7.87 5.82 -0.38
C GLY A 24 8.27 5.85 1.11
N LEU A 25 8.08 6.99 1.79
CA LEU A 25 8.33 7.09 3.23
C LEU A 25 7.39 6.20 4.05
N SER A 26 6.12 6.09 3.66
CA SER A 26 5.16 5.21 4.33
C SER A 26 5.50 3.74 4.14
N TYR A 27 6.00 3.36 2.96
CA TYR A 27 6.52 2.02 2.71
C TYR A 27 7.68 1.71 3.64
N VAL A 28 8.68 2.60 3.74
CA VAL A 28 9.82 2.39 4.65
C VAL A 28 9.36 2.27 6.09
N LEU A 29 8.52 3.20 6.58
CA LEU A 29 8.03 3.19 7.96
C LEU A 29 7.26 1.90 8.32
N ASN A 30 6.51 1.34 7.38
CA ASN A 30 5.71 0.14 7.60
C ASN A 30 6.52 -1.16 7.42
N SER A 31 7.53 -1.15 6.56
CA SER A 31 8.23 -2.38 6.13
C SER A 31 9.60 -2.56 6.79
N TYR A 32 10.25 -1.50 7.25
CA TYR A 32 11.61 -1.59 7.79
C TYR A 32 11.72 -2.56 8.96
N ASP A 33 10.73 -2.52 9.86
CA ASP A 33 10.67 -3.36 11.06
C ASP A 33 10.28 -4.81 10.75
N LEU A 34 9.63 -5.04 9.60
CA LEU A 34 9.18 -6.36 9.15
C LEU A 34 10.22 -7.06 8.27
N ALA A 35 11.14 -6.30 7.67
CA ALA A 35 12.19 -6.81 6.81
C ALA A 35 13.18 -7.64 7.65
N LYS A 36 13.32 -8.93 7.32
CA LYS A 36 14.25 -9.86 7.97
C LYS A 36 15.56 -10.02 7.20
N ASP A 37 15.54 -9.70 5.90
CA ASP A 37 16.71 -9.77 5.03
C ASP A 37 17.49 -8.45 5.07
N PRO A 38 18.81 -8.47 5.38
CA PRO A 38 19.66 -7.29 5.31
C PRO A 38 19.62 -6.60 3.94
N SER A 39 19.45 -7.34 2.83
CA SER A 39 19.36 -6.73 1.50
C SER A 39 18.06 -5.93 1.34
N GLU A 40 16.96 -6.40 1.93
CA GLU A 40 15.68 -5.68 1.93
C GLU A 40 15.78 -4.42 2.79
N GLN A 41 16.37 -4.53 3.98
CA GLN A 41 16.61 -3.38 4.86
C GLN A 41 17.49 -2.31 4.20
N ALA A 42 18.56 -2.72 3.50
CA ALA A 42 19.41 -1.81 2.74
C ALA A 42 18.65 -1.10 1.61
N GLY A 43 17.77 -1.82 0.89
CA GLY A 43 16.91 -1.22 -0.14
C GLY A 43 15.91 -0.20 0.41
N LEU A 44 15.36 -0.46 1.61
CA LEU A 44 14.49 0.48 2.32
C LEU A 44 15.25 1.73 2.77
N LEU A 45 16.48 1.58 3.27
CA LEU A 45 17.35 2.71 3.63
C LEU A 45 17.77 3.53 2.42
N ASP A 46 18.12 2.92 1.28
CA ASP A 46 18.42 3.63 0.03
C ASP A 46 17.19 4.46 -0.42
N THR A 47 16.00 3.86 -0.38
CA THR A 47 14.74 4.54 -0.72
C THR A 47 14.51 5.77 0.18
N ALA A 48 14.61 5.59 1.49
CA ALA A 48 14.50 6.68 2.46
C ALA A 48 15.53 7.78 2.23
N THR A 49 16.79 7.39 2.02
CA THR A 49 17.90 8.32 1.83
C THR A 49 17.69 9.17 0.58
N ARG A 50 17.29 8.57 -0.55
CA ARG A 50 16.97 9.31 -1.78
C ARG A 50 15.85 10.31 -1.56
N ILE A 51 14.78 9.93 -0.86
CA ILE A 51 13.63 10.83 -0.63
C ILE A 51 14.02 11.99 0.28
N LEU A 52 14.80 11.74 1.33
CA LEU A 52 15.21 12.76 2.29
C LEU A 52 16.30 13.69 1.75
N SER A 53 17.29 13.14 1.04
CA SER A 53 18.41 13.92 0.49
C SER A 53 18.06 14.58 -0.85
N ASN A 54 17.08 14.04 -1.59
CA ASN A 54 16.86 14.33 -3.01
C ASN A 54 18.16 14.22 -3.85
N ALA A 55 19.03 13.28 -3.49
CA ALA A 55 20.36 13.14 -4.06
C ALA A 55 20.64 11.72 -4.56
N GLN A 56 21.63 11.60 -5.45
CA GLN A 56 22.10 10.32 -5.96
C GLN A 56 23.09 9.65 -4.99
N PRO A 57 23.16 8.31 -4.96
CA PRO A 57 24.16 7.58 -4.17
C PRO A 57 25.58 8.05 -4.46
N GLY A 58 26.43 8.08 -3.44
CA GLY A 58 27.81 8.55 -3.54
C GLY A 58 27.97 10.07 -3.50
N THR A 59 26.88 10.85 -3.46
CA THR A 59 26.98 12.30 -3.22
C THR A 59 27.13 12.60 -1.73
N PRO A 60 27.83 13.69 -1.33
CA PRO A 60 28.04 14.01 0.09
C PRO A 60 26.74 14.11 0.89
N LEU A 61 25.68 14.70 0.30
CA LEU A 61 24.39 14.84 0.95
C LEU A 61 23.67 13.50 1.14
N TYR A 62 23.81 12.59 0.17
CA TYR A 62 23.29 11.23 0.27
C TYR A 62 23.99 10.48 1.40
N GLU A 63 25.33 10.44 1.40
CA GLU A 63 26.11 9.71 2.41
C GLU A 63 25.87 10.25 3.83
N GLN A 64 25.77 11.58 3.98
CA GLN A 64 25.42 12.19 5.26
C GLN A 64 24.02 11.77 5.73
N THR A 65 23.04 11.74 4.82
CA THR A 65 21.67 11.35 5.15
C THR A 65 21.58 9.87 5.50
N LEU A 66 22.30 9.02 4.77
CA LEU A 66 22.38 7.58 5.03
C LEU A 66 22.98 7.33 6.42
N GLY A 67 24.13 7.94 6.74
CA GLY A 67 24.77 7.79 8.05
C GLY A 67 23.88 8.27 9.21
N GLN A 68 23.01 9.26 8.99
CA GLN A 68 22.01 9.68 9.98
C GLN A 68 20.88 8.65 10.18
N LEU A 69 20.51 7.91 9.13
CA LEU A 69 19.49 6.87 9.21
C LEU A 69 20.04 5.55 9.76
N GLU A 70 21.32 5.24 9.51
CA GLU A 70 22.01 4.04 10.02
C GLU A 70 22.38 4.12 11.50
N GLY A 71 22.32 5.33 12.10
CA GLY A 71 22.65 5.56 13.50
C GLY A 71 21.61 4.98 14.47
N ASP A 72 20.86 5.85 15.13
CA ASP A 72 19.82 5.44 16.08
C ASP A 72 18.47 5.23 15.40
N ARG A 73 17.85 4.06 15.63
CA ARG A 73 16.58 3.66 15.00
C ARG A 73 15.42 4.57 15.40
N GLY A 74 15.34 4.99 16.67
CA GLY A 74 14.29 5.89 17.13
C GLY A 74 14.36 7.24 16.42
N SER A 75 15.59 7.76 16.28
CA SER A 75 15.89 8.99 15.57
C SER A 75 15.60 8.88 14.06
N ALA A 76 15.93 7.75 13.43
CA ALA A 76 15.61 7.49 12.03
C ALA A 76 14.09 7.46 11.78
N TYR A 77 13.34 6.74 12.62
CA TYR A 77 11.88 6.70 12.54
C TYR A 77 11.27 8.11 12.64
N LEU A 78 11.67 8.86 13.68
CA LEU A 78 11.17 10.22 13.89
C LEU A 78 11.48 11.13 12.70
N LYS A 79 12.68 11.02 12.10
CA LYS A 79 13.07 11.81 10.94
C LYS A 79 12.21 11.49 9.71
N LEU A 80 11.96 10.20 9.46
CA LEU A 80 11.12 9.75 8.35
C LEU A 80 9.67 10.23 8.52
N ASP A 81 9.12 10.06 9.73
CA ASP A 81 7.75 10.46 10.04
C ASP A 81 7.56 11.99 10.00
N THR A 82 8.53 12.74 10.52
CA THR A 82 8.53 14.21 10.44
C THR A 82 8.60 14.69 9.00
N SER A 83 9.46 14.08 8.17
CA SER A 83 9.54 14.43 6.75
C SER A 83 8.24 14.11 6.01
N ARG A 84 7.64 12.95 6.26
CA ARG A 84 6.34 12.59 5.67
C ARG A 84 5.27 13.60 6.07
N SER A 85 5.20 13.96 7.34
CA SER A 85 4.23 14.92 7.88
C SER A 85 4.41 16.32 7.30
N ALA A 86 5.65 16.78 7.14
CA ALA A 86 5.94 18.06 6.48
C ALA A 86 5.46 18.08 5.02
N ARG A 87 5.72 16.99 4.28
CA ARG A 87 5.26 16.84 2.88
C ARG A 87 3.73 16.79 2.77
N LEU A 88 3.06 16.13 3.71
CA LEU A 88 1.59 16.16 3.80
C LEU A 88 1.06 17.59 3.96
N GLY A 89 1.68 18.38 4.85
CA GLY A 89 1.33 19.80 5.03
C GLY A 89 1.54 20.65 3.78
N ILE A 90 2.57 20.35 2.98
CA ILE A 90 2.83 21.04 1.70
C ILE A 90 1.72 20.77 0.68
N ILE A 91 1.21 19.53 0.59
CA ILE A 91 0.24 19.15 -0.44
C ILE A 91 -1.21 19.28 -0.02
N GLU A 92 -1.50 19.52 1.26
CA GLU A 92 -2.83 19.32 1.85
C GLU A 92 -3.96 20.02 1.08
N GLU A 93 -3.84 21.31 0.83
CA GLU A 93 -4.88 22.11 0.18
C GLU A 93 -5.07 21.71 -1.29
N THR A 94 -3.99 21.46 -2.02
CA THR A 94 -4.05 21.01 -3.41
C THR A 94 -4.60 19.60 -3.53
N TYR A 95 -4.25 18.72 -2.60
CA TYR A 95 -4.81 17.38 -2.51
C TYR A 95 -6.33 17.44 -2.31
N LYS A 96 -6.80 18.25 -1.35
CA LYS A 96 -8.24 18.45 -1.11
C LYS A 96 -8.95 18.99 -2.35
N ALA A 97 -8.35 19.98 -3.03
CA ALA A 97 -8.91 20.57 -4.25
C ALA A 97 -8.97 19.61 -5.44
N ASN A 98 -8.10 18.58 -5.48
CA ASN A 98 -8.03 17.61 -6.58
C ASN A 98 -8.48 16.20 -6.18
N LYS A 99 -9.10 16.03 -5.00
CA LYS A 99 -9.46 14.72 -4.45
C LYS A 99 -10.30 13.87 -5.41
N ASP A 100 -11.25 14.49 -6.11
CA ASP A 100 -12.12 13.78 -7.05
C ASP A 100 -11.34 13.26 -8.27
N LYS A 101 -10.41 14.05 -8.81
CA LYS A 101 -9.53 13.62 -9.90
C LYS A 101 -8.59 12.51 -9.47
N ILE A 102 -8.07 12.59 -8.24
CA ILE A 102 -7.24 11.54 -7.63
C ILE A 102 -8.06 10.25 -7.52
N LEU A 103 -9.29 10.32 -7.03
CA LEU A 103 -10.21 9.18 -6.93
C LEU A 103 -10.47 8.56 -8.31
N GLU A 104 -10.83 9.36 -9.30
CA GLU A 104 -11.09 8.90 -10.68
C GLU A 104 -9.87 8.20 -11.27
N THR A 105 -8.68 8.79 -11.11
CA THR A 105 -7.43 8.19 -11.60
C THR A 105 -7.15 6.82 -10.96
N ILE A 106 -7.38 6.70 -9.65
CA ILE A 106 -7.20 5.43 -8.93
C ILE A 106 -8.24 4.40 -9.39
N LEU A 107 -9.51 4.81 -9.52
CA LEU A 107 -10.59 3.95 -9.99
C LEU A 107 -10.33 3.41 -11.40
N ASP A 108 -9.97 4.29 -12.35
CA ASP A 108 -9.74 3.91 -13.75
C ASP A 108 -8.61 2.88 -13.85
N LYS A 109 -7.51 3.14 -13.15
CA LYS A 109 -6.35 2.24 -13.08
C LYS A 109 -6.72 0.88 -12.51
N PHE A 110 -7.41 0.83 -11.37
CA PHE A 110 -7.73 -0.43 -10.73
C PHE A 110 -8.85 -1.19 -11.44
N ASN A 111 -9.87 -0.50 -11.97
CA ASN A 111 -10.90 -1.14 -12.78
C ASN A 111 -10.31 -1.75 -14.06
N LYS A 112 -9.36 -1.07 -14.70
CA LYS A 112 -8.57 -1.65 -15.80
C LYS A 112 -7.78 -2.89 -15.35
N ASP A 113 -7.21 -2.86 -14.15
CA ASP A 113 -6.49 -4.01 -13.61
C ASP A 113 -7.39 -5.22 -13.30
N LEU A 114 -8.68 -4.98 -13.02
CA LEU A 114 -9.71 -5.97 -12.76
C LEU A 114 -10.31 -6.59 -14.03
N GLU A 115 -10.04 -6.02 -15.21
CA GLU A 115 -10.49 -6.59 -16.48
C GLU A 115 -10.03 -8.05 -16.64
N GLY A 116 -10.95 -8.89 -17.09
CA GLY A 116 -10.72 -10.33 -17.29
C GLY A 116 -10.54 -11.16 -16.02
N ALA A 117 -10.84 -10.61 -14.83
CA ALA A 117 -10.84 -11.38 -13.59
C ALA A 117 -11.87 -12.53 -13.67
N LYS A 118 -11.42 -13.74 -13.34
CA LYS A 118 -12.24 -14.96 -13.47
C LYS A 118 -13.23 -15.14 -12.32
N ASP A 119 -12.80 -14.74 -11.13
CA ASP A 119 -13.56 -14.82 -9.89
C ASP A 119 -13.11 -13.72 -8.92
N LYS A 120 -13.81 -13.58 -7.78
CA LYS A 120 -13.51 -12.55 -6.79
C LYS A 120 -12.09 -12.68 -6.22
N ASN A 121 -11.58 -13.90 -6.07
CA ASN A 121 -10.23 -14.09 -5.54
C ASN A 121 -9.17 -13.63 -6.54
N ASP A 122 -9.36 -13.88 -7.83
CA ASP A 122 -8.51 -13.39 -8.91
C ASP A 122 -8.57 -11.87 -9.01
N ALA A 123 -9.78 -11.29 -8.95
CA ALA A 123 -9.99 -9.84 -8.90
C ALA A 123 -9.21 -9.18 -7.74
N VAL A 124 -9.35 -9.72 -6.52
CA VAL A 124 -8.62 -9.25 -5.34
C VAL A 124 -7.11 -9.32 -5.56
N LYS A 125 -6.59 -10.47 -6.04
CA LYS A 125 -5.15 -10.63 -6.30
C LYS A 125 -4.60 -9.62 -7.30
N LYS A 126 -5.36 -9.26 -8.33
CA LYS A 126 -4.95 -8.30 -9.36
C LYS A 126 -4.75 -6.88 -8.82
N VAL A 127 -5.49 -6.47 -7.79
CA VAL A 127 -5.38 -5.14 -7.16
C VAL A 127 -4.63 -5.15 -5.82
N SER A 128 -4.41 -6.33 -5.24
CA SER A 128 -3.69 -6.52 -3.98
C SER A 128 -2.33 -5.83 -3.93
N TYR A 129 -1.61 -5.65 -5.03
CA TYR A 129 -0.32 -4.96 -5.00
C TYR A 129 -0.44 -3.50 -4.49
N ALA A 130 -1.55 -2.83 -4.79
CA ALA A 130 -1.72 -1.41 -4.50
C ALA A 130 -2.00 -1.13 -3.02
N PHE A 131 -2.57 -2.11 -2.32
CA PHE A 131 -2.96 -1.98 -0.91
C PHE A 131 -1.88 -2.46 0.06
N GLN A 132 -0.74 -2.97 -0.45
CA GLN A 132 0.23 -3.69 0.37
C GLN A 132 0.89 -2.78 1.40
N GLN A 133 1.02 -1.50 1.05
CA GLN A 133 1.58 -0.48 1.94
C GLN A 133 0.54 0.09 2.92
N LEU A 134 -0.75 -0.16 2.71
CA LEU A 134 -1.85 0.33 3.56
C LEU A 134 -2.17 -0.63 4.70
N PHE A 135 -2.11 -1.93 4.44
CA PHE A 135 -2.51 -2.94 5.41
C PHE A 135 -1.28 -3.63 5.99
N VAL A 136 -0.85 -3.17 7.16
CA VAL A 136 0.10 -3.90 7.98
C VAL A 136 -0.67 -5.03 8.68
N ILE A 137 -0.61 -6.24 8.12
CA ILE A 137 -1.18 -7.42 8.76
C ILE A 137 -0.15 -7.96 9.78
N PRO A 138 -0.51 -8.03 11.08
CA PRO A 138 0.39 -8.57 12.10
C PRO A 138 0.88 -9.98 11.77
N GLU A 139 2.05 -10.34 12.29
CA GLU A 139 2.52 -11.73 12.21
C GLU A 139 1.51 -12.67 12.86
N ILE A 140 1.23 -13.78 12.17
CA ILE A 140 0.32 -14.82 12.64
C ILE A 140 1.14 -15.84 13.42
N SER A 141 0.75 -16.12 14.66
CA SER A 141 1.40 -17.18 15.43
C SER A 141 1.06 -18.56 14.86
N GLN A 142 1.96 -19.53 15.06
CA GLN A 142 1.70 -20.92 14.64
C GLN A 142 0.43 -21.49 15.29
N ASP A 143 0.14 -21.13 16.54
CA ASP A 143 -1.07 -21.57 17.25
C ASP A 143 -2.35 -20.97 16.66
N GLU A 144 -2.30 -19.72 16.21
CA GLU A 144 -3.42 -19.09 15.50
C GLU A 144 -3.65 -19.73 14.13
N ALA A 145 -2.57 -20.02 13.39
CA ALA A 145 -2.65 -20.73 12.11
C ALA A 145 -3.24 -22.15 12.29
N ASN A 146 -2.82 -22.88 13.33
CA ASN A 146 -3.32 -24.22 13.63
C ASN A 146 -4.81 -24.20 14.01
N ARG A 147 -5.24 -23.20 14.81
CA ARG A 147 -6.66 -23.01 15.16
C ARG A 147 -7.51 -22.78 13.92
N TYR A 148 -7.11 -21.86 13.05
CA TYR A 148 -7.81 -21.58 11.80
C TYR A 148 -7.90 -22.81 10.89
N ALA A 149 -6.79 -23.53 10.71
CA ALA A 149 -6.76 -24.73 9.88
C ALA A 149 -7.68 -25.84 10.44
N THR A 150 -7.74 -25.97 11.77
CA THR A 150 -8.64 -26.90 12.45
C THR A 150 -10.10 -26.49 12.26
N GLU A 151 -10.44 -25.22 12.44
CA GLU A 151 -11.80 -24.69 12.23
C GLU A 151 -12.26 -24.88 10.78
N SER A 152 -11.43 -24.52 9.80
CA SER A 152 -11.75 -24.68 8.39
C SER A 152 -11.97 -26.16 8.01
N LEU A 153 -11.16 -27.08 8.55
CA LEU A 153 -11.36 -28.51 8.33
C LEU A 153 -12.67 -29.00 8.99
N ARG A 154 -12.98 -28.51 10.20
CA ARG A 154 -14.22 -28.84 10.91
C ARG A 154 -15.44 -28.41 10.13
N GLU A 155 -15.45 -27.19 9.59
CA GLU A 155 -16.53 -26.67 8.76
C GLU A 155 -16.71 -27.48 7.47
N ARG A 156 -15.62 -27.81 6.79
CA ARG A 156 -15.65 -28.58 5.53
C ARG A 156 -16.12 -30.02 5.72
N THR A 157 -15.70 -30.67 6.81
CA THR A 157 -15.99 -32.10 7.04
C THR A 157 -17.24 -32.31 7.89
N LYS A 158 -17.73 -31.28 8.57
CA LYS A 158 -18.80 -31.34 9.58
C LYS A 158 -18.54 -32.35 10.70
N MET A 159 -17.29 -32.76 10.92
CA MET A 159 -16.91 -33.73 11.95
C MET A 159 -16.20 -33.04 13.12
N PRO A 160 -16.46 -33.45 14.37
CA PRO A 160 -15.66 -33.02 15.52
C PRO A 160 -14.23 -33.58 15.38
N ILE A 161 -13.25 -32.70 15.17
CA ILE A 161 -11.83 -33.07 15.08
C ILE A 161 -11.33 -33.30 16.51
N MET A 162 -11.40 -34.54 17.00
CA MET A 162 -10.97 -34.86 18.36
C MET A 162 -9.52 -35.37 18.45
N THR A 163 -8.86 -35.73 17.35
CA THR A 163 -7.55 -36.42 17.40
C THR A 163 -6.54 -36.07 16.31
N ARG A 164 -6.88 -35.22 15.34
CA ARG A 164 -5.97 -34.87 14.23
C ARG A 164 -5.38 -33.49 14.46
N GLN A 165 -4.07 -33.42 14.75
CA GLN A 165 -3.35 -32.14 14.75
C GLN A 165 -3.32 -31.61 13.32
N VAL A 166 -4.04 -30.51 13.08
CA VAL A 166 -3.99 -29.78 11.82
C VAL A 166 -2.97 -28.66 11.97
N TYR A 167 -1.94 -28.70 11.14
CA TYR A 167 -0.92 -27.67 11.09
C TYR A 167 -1.31 -26.64 10.03
N GLY A 168 -1.54 -25.41 10.45
CA GLY A 168 -1.76 -24.28 9.54
C GLY A 168 -0.45 -23.67 9.09
N ASN A 169 -0.47 -22.95 7.98
CA ASN A 169 0.67 -22.16 7.52
C ASN A 169 0.43 -20.68 7.89
N PRO A 170 1.23 -20.09 8.79
CA PRO A 170 1.09 -18.68 9.18
C PRO A 170 1.13 -17.70 7.99
N ASN A 171 1.96 -17.98 6.99
CA ASN A 171 2.08 -17.12 5.82
C ASN A 171 0.84 -17.17 4.93
N GLU A 172 0.25 -18.36 4.76
CA GLU A 172 -1.02 -18.50 4.01
C GLU A 172 -2.17 -17.80 4.73
N MET A 173 -2.21 -17.86 6.07
CA MET A 173 -3.23 -17.17 6.84
C MET A 173 -3.04 -15.64 6.79
N ARG A 174 -1.79 -15.16 6.81
CA ARG A 174 -1.48 -13.74 6.63
C ARG A 174 -1.92 -13.25 5.26
N ASP A 175 -1.60 -14.00 4.21
CA ASP A 175 -2.05 -13.72 2.84
C ASP A 175 -3.59 -13.72 2.72
N LEU A 176 -4.27 -14.66 3.38
CA LEU A 176 -5.72 -14.69 3.39
C LEU A 176 -6.31 -13.45 4.07
N ARG A 177 -5.83 -13.08 5.26
CA ARG A 177 -6.28 -11.87 5.97
C ARG A 177 -6.06 -10.62 5.14
N TYR A 178 -4.91 -10.54 4.49
CA TYR A 178 -4.59 -9.46 3.57
C TYR A 178 -5.59 -9.41 2.40
N ARG A 179 -5.86 -10.54 1.74
CA ARG A 179 -6.86 -10.62 0.67
C ARG A 179 -8.27 -10.29 1.16
N MET A 180 -8.64 -10.68 2.38
CA MET A 180 -9.94 -10.31 2.96
C MET A 180 -10.07 -8.79 3.12
N ALA A 181 -9.04 -8.12 3.65
CA ALA A 181 -9.02 -6.67 3.77
C ALA A 181 -9.16 -5.97 2.40
N VAL A 182 -8.42 -6.43 1.39
CA VAL A 182 -8.53 -5.90 0.02
C VAL A 182 -9.90 -6.22 -0.60
N SER A 183 -10.49 -7.38 -0.29
CA SER A 183 -11.78 -7.80 -0.84
C SER A 183 -12.94 -6.88 -0.47
N GLU A 184 -12.80 -6.09 0.60
CA GLU A 184 -13.79 -5.08 0.95
C GLU A 184 -13.92 -4.01 -0.12
N PHE A 185 -12.85 -3.72 -0.86
CA PHE A 185 -12.81 -2.71 -1.92
C PHE A 185 -13.15 -3.25 -3.31
N VAL A 186 -13.41 -4.56 -3.44
CA VAL A 186 -13.80 -5.19 -4.71
C VAL A 186 -15.26 -5.60 -4.63
N LYS A 187 -16.09 -4.99 -5.48
CA LYS A 187 -17.51 -5.30 -5.60
C LYS A 187 -17.79 -6.12 -6.86
N GLU A 188 -18.82 -6.95 -6.76
CA GLU A 188 -19.37 -7.71 -7.87
C GLU A 188 -20.47 -6.88 -8.54
N GLU A 189 -20.41 -6.76 -9.85
CA GLU A 189 -21.47 -6.19 -10.66
C GLU A 189 -21.92 -7.23 -11.68
N LYS A 190 -23.25 -7.37 -11.83
CA LYS A 190 -23.81 -8.13 -12.94
C LYS A 190 -23.77 -7.27 -14.18
N GLY A 191 -22.98 -7.68 -15.16
CA GLY A 191 -22.98 -7.07 -16.48
C GLY A 191 -24.31 -7.29 -17.21
N LYS A 192 -24.51 -6.56 -18.31
CA LYS A 192 -25.72 -6.66 -19.15
C LYS A 192 -25.96 -8.08 -19.72
N ASP A 193 -24.90 -8.87 -19.84
CA ASP A 193 -24.93 -10.24 -20.37
C ASP A 193 -25.05 -11.31 -19.26
N GLU A 194 -25.48 -10.93 -18.04
CA GLU A 194 -25.48 -11.77 -16.83
C GLU A 194 -24.09 -12.29 -16.38
N LYS A 195 -23.03 -11.95 -17.12
CA LYS A 195 -21.65 -12.22 -16.72
C LYS A 195 -21.28 -11.37 -15.52
N LEU A 196 -20.74 -12.03 -14.49
CA LEU A 196 -20.13 -11.37 -13.34
C LEU A 196 -18.92 -10.57 -13.82
N SER A 197 -18.90 -9.29 -13.48
CA SER A 197 -17.76 -8.39 -13.60
C SER A 197 -17.36 -7.87 -12.22
N TYR A 198 -16.11 -7.48 -12.08
CA TYR A 198 -15.57 -6.96 -10.82
C TYR A 198 -15.09 -5.52 -11.03
N CYS A 199 -15.39 -4.66 -10.08
CA CYS A 199 -14.91 -3.29 -10.08
C CYS A 199 -14.62 -2.84 -8.64
N VAL A 200 -13.94 -1.71 -8.53
CA VAL A 200 -13.61 -1.13 -7.22
C VAL A 200 -14.83 -0.43 -6.64
N ASP A 201 -15.06 -0.64 -5.35
CA ASP A 201 -16.07 0.05 -4.57
C ASP A 201 -15.68 1.53 -4.40
N LYS A 202 -16.31 2.40 -5.19
CA LYS A 202 -16.06 3.84 -5.20
C LYS A 202 -16.30 4.49 -3.83
N GLU A 203 -17.31 4.09 -3.08
CA GLU A 203 -17.65 4.72 -1.81
C GLU A 203 -16.62 4.40 -0.74
N LYS A 204 -16.21 3.13 -0.65
CA LYS A 204 -15.16 2.71 0.27
C LYS A 204 -13.81 3.30 -0.10
N LEU A 205 -13.48 3.34 -1.39
CA LEU A 205 -12.26 3.97 -1.86
C LEU A 205 -12.27 5.48 -1.58
N ALA A 206 -13.38 6.18 -1.82
CA ALA A 206 -13.53 7.60 -1.52
C ALA A 206 -13.28 7.91 -0.05
N LYS A 207 -13.83 7.11 0.87
CA LYS A 207 -13.55 7.21 2.30
C LYS A 207 -12.08 6.96 2.63
N LEU A 208 -11.47 5.93 2.04
CA LEU A 208 -10.08 5.60 2.30
C LEU A 208 -9.13 6.74 1.90
N ILE A 209 -9.37 7.38 0.76
CA ILE A 209 -8.52 8.47 0.26
C ILE A 209 -8.78 9.83 0.95
N GLU A 210 -9.74 9.92 1.88
CA GLU A 210 -9.85 11.08 2.77
C GLU A 210 -8.56 11.27 3.56
N ASN A 211 -7.83 10.18 3.84
CA ASN A 211 -6.46 10.22 4.30
C ASN A 211 -5.51 10.44 3.11
N PRO A 212 -4.77 11.57 3.05
CA PRO A 212 -3.86 11.85 1.94
C PRO A 212 -2.69 10.87 1.84
N VAL A 213 -2.29 10.22 2.94
CA VAL A 213 -1.30 9.13 2.89
C VAL A 213 -1.84 7.96 2.08
N ALA A 214 -3.08 7.56 2.36
CA ALA A 214 -3.70 6.43 1.67
C ALA A 214 -3.94 6.73 0.19
N GLY A 215 -4.43 7.92 -0.13
CA GLY A 215 -4.57 8.35 -1.51
C GLY A 215 -3.24 8.45 -2.25
N SER A 216 -2.20 8.96 -1.60
CA SER A 216 -0.85 9.01 -2.17
C SER A 216 -0.34 7.61 -2.54
N ILE A 217 -0.45 6.66 -1.62
CA ILE A 217 -0.07 5.26 -1.83
C ILE A 217 -0.81 4.64 -3.01
N LEU A 218 -2.14 4.75 -3.05
CA LEU A 218 -2.95 4.12 -4.10
C LEU A 218 -2.73 4.77 -5.47
N TYR A 219 -2.61 6.09 -5.50
CA TYR A 219 -2.36 6.84 -6.71
C TYR A 219 -1.01 6.42 -7.35
N THR A 220 0.04 6.34 -6.54
CA THR A 220 1.40 6.03 -7.04
C THR A 220 1.73 4.54 -7.08
N ALA A 221 0.83 3.65 -6.66
CA ALA A 221 1.06 2.22 -6.69
C ALA A 221 1.41 1.73 -8.11
N GLU A 222 2.42 0.90 -8.28
CA GLU A 222 2.70 0.30 -9.58
C GLU A 222 2.65 -1.22 -9.49
N LYS A 223 2.08 -1.87 -10.52
CA LYS A 223 2.14 -3.32 -10.63
C LYS A 223 3.60 -3.79 -10.58
N PRO A 224 3.95 -4.82 -9.80
CA PRO A 224 5.26 -5.45 -9.87
C PRO A 224 5.55 -5.95 -11.30
N LYS A 225 6.83 -5.89 -11.73
CA LYS A 225 7.25 -6.27 -13.09
C LYS A 225 6.80 -7.70 -13.49
N GLU A 226 6.78 -8.62 -12.53
CA GLU A 226 6.36 -10.00 -12.74
C GLU A 226 4.87 -10.12 -13.09
N GLN A 227 4.02 -9.29 -12.47
CA GLN A 227 2.58 -9.25 -12.76
C GLN A 227 2.25 -8.50 -14.05
N ARG A 228 3.14 -7.61 -14.54
CA ARG A 228 2.98 -6.93 -15.84
C ARG A 228 3.19 -7.87 -17.04
N ARG A 229 3.90 -8.99 -16.87
CA ARG A 229 4.20 -9.96 -17.94
C ARG A 229 3.15 -11.06 -18.08
N ALA A 230 2.24 -11.18 -17.11
CA ALA A 230 1.21 -12.22 -17.06
C ALA A 230 -0.21 -11.69 -17.39
N ALA A 231 -0.32 -10.40 -17.72
CA ALA A 231 -1.53 -9.74 -18.19
C ALA A 231 -1.44 -9.52 -19.70
#